data_AF-A0A1H5KTB0-F1
#
_entry.id   AF-A0A1H5KTB0-F1
#
_cell.length_a   1.000
_cell.length_b   1.000
_cell.length_c   1.000
_cell.angle_alpha   90.00
_cell.angle_beta   90.00
_cell.angle_gamma   90.00
#
_symmetry.space_group_name_H-M   'P 1'
#
loop_
_entity.id
_entity.type
_entity.pdbx_description
1 polymer ?
#
loop_
_entity_poly.entity_id
_entity_poly.type
_entity_poly.pdbx_seq_one_letter_code
_entity_poly.pdbx_strand_id
1 'polypeptide(L)'
;MDPGILPAVSGLIGSLVGGVSTFAASWLTQRGQVRTQTAVQRAVQRETLYAEFIIEASRRIADAWSHQAESPEVIAGLFSAVERMRLTSSDAVVGAAEKVLRNVIDAYAAPDRTYDELRAYINAEEDYDPLRDFSKVCRLELSALRS
;
A
#
# COMPACT_ATOMS: atom_id res chain seq x y z
N MET A 1 -33.31 -65.85 -11.51
CA MET A 1 -33.67 -64.50 -11.03
C MET A 1 -32.47 -64.00 -10.25
N ASP A 2 -31.64 -63.16 -10.87
CA ASP A 2 -30.32 -62.75 -10.36
C ASP A 2 -30.44 -61.64 -9.28
N PRO A 3 -29.80 -61.78 -8.10
CA PRO A 3 -29.90 -60.80 -7.01
C PRO A 3 -28.97 -59.58 -7.15
N GLY A 4 -28.46 -59.29 -8.36
CA GLY A 4 -27.39 -58.31 -8.58
C GLY A 4 -27.80 -56.88 -8.92
N ILE A 5 -29.09 -56.58 -9.11
CA ILE A 5 -29.51 -55.30 -9.74
C ILE A 5 -29.88 -54.21 -8.71
N LEU A 6 -29.99 -54.54 -7.42
CA LEU A 6 -30.46 -53.60 -6.40
C LEU A 6 -29.42 -52.67 -5.72
N PRO A 7 -28.08 -52.86 -5.75
CA PRO A 7 -27.15 -51.91 -5.11
C PRO A 7 -26.62 -50.80 -6.05
N ALA A 8 -26.79 -50.92 -7.36
CA ALA A 8 -26.13 -50.03 -8.32
C ALA A 8 -26.73 -48.62 -8.42
N VAL A 9 -27.99 -48.44 -7.99
CA VAL A 9 -28.72 -47.16 -8.11
C VAL A 9 -28.62 -46.31 -6.83
N SER A 10 -28.37 -46.91 -5.67
CA SER A 10 -28.16 -46.17 -4.41
C SER A 10 -26.81 -45.42 -4.37
N GLY A 11 -25.80 -45.85 -5.13
CA GLY A 11 -24.49 -45.17 -5.20
C GLY A 11 -24.50 -43.87 -6.01
N LEU A 12 -25.37 -43.74 -7.01
CA LEU A 12 -25.41 -42.59 -7.93
C LEU A 12 -26.13 -41.36 -7.34
N ILE A 13 -27.07 -41.56 -6.41
CA ILE A 13 -27.75 -40.44 -5.73
C ILE A 13 -26.82 -39.78 -4.69
N GLY A 14 -25.94 -40.57 -4.06
CA GLY A 14 -24.92 -40.05 -3.14
C GLY A 14 -23.84 -39.20 -3.83
N SER A 15 -23.45 -39.54 -5.07
CA SER A 15 -22.41 -38.82 -5.81
C SER A 15 -22.91 -37.53 -6.47
N LEU A 16 -24.18 -37.44 -6.85
CA LEU A 16 -24.77 -36.21 -7.39
C LEU A 16 -24.90 -35.12 -6.31
N VAL A 17 -25.37 -35.46 -5.11
CA VAL A 17 -25.44 -34.51 -3.99
C VAL A 17 -24.04 -34.13 -3.51
N GLY A 18 -23.13 -35.11 -3.38
CA GLY A 18 -21.74 -34.88 -3.00
C GLY A 18 -20.92 -34.09 -4.05
N GLY A 19 -21.20 -34.27 -5.33
CA GLY A 19 -20.54 -33.57 -6.44
C GLY A 19 -20.98 -32.10 -6.55
N VAL A 20 -22.27 -31.82 -6.39
CA VAL A 20 -22.79 -30.44 -6.39
C VAL A 20 -22.32 -29.68 -5.15
N SER A 21 -22.25 -30.31 -3.98
CA SER A 21 -21.67 -29.68 -2.77
C SER A 21 -20.17 -29.42 -2.92
N THR A 22 -19.42 -30.34 -3.55
CA THR A 22 -17.97 -30.16 -3.79
C THR A 22 -17.71 -29.06 -4.82
N PHE A 23 -18.54 -28.97 -5.87
CA PHE A 23 -18.45 -27.89 -6.85
C PHE A 23 -18.79 -26.52 -6.24
N ALA A 24 -19.85 -26.44 -5.42
CA ALA A 24 -20.21 -25.21 -4.71
C ALA A 24 -19.12 -24.79 -3.69
N ALA A 25 -18.57 -25.74 -2.93
CA ALA A 25 -17.47 -25.51 -2.01
C ALA A 25 -16.19 -25.08 -2.75
N SER A 26 -15.84 -25.75 -3.86
CA SER A 26 -14.70 -25.36 -4.71
C SER A 26 -14.90 -23.99 -5.32
N TRP A 27 -16.10 -23.64 -5.81
CA TRP A 27 -16.38 -22.31 -6.36
C TRP A 27 -16.29 -21.22 -5.30
N LEU A 28 -16.84 -21.45 -4.10
CA LEU A 28 -16.73 -20.53 -2.97
C LEU A 28 -15.28 -20.38 -2.50
N THR A 29 -14.54 -21.49 -2.42
CA THR A 29 -13.12 -21.52 -2.02
C THR A 29 -12.24 -20.84 -3.06
N GLN A 30 -12.44 -21.13 -4.34
CA GLN A 30 -11.68 -20.57 -5.45
C GLN A 30 -11.97 -19.07 -5.62
N ARG A 31 -13.23 -18.63 -5.45
CA ARG A 31 -13.56 -17.20 -5.39
C ARG A 31 -12.93 -16.50 -4.18
N GLY A 32 -12.89 -17.15 -3.03
CA GLY A 32 -12.17 -16.65 -1.86
C GLY A 32 -10.67 -16.49 -2.14
N GLN A 33 -10.04 -17.52 -2.69
CA GLN A 33 -8.61 -17.54 -3.01
C GLN A 33 -8.19 -16.49 -4.05
N VAL A 34 -8.98 -16.29 -5.11
CA VAL A 34 -8.69 -15.25 -6.12
C VAL A 34 -8.79 -13.85 -5.51
N ARG A 35 -9.78 -13.60 -4.64
CA ARG A 35 -9.93 -12.31 -3.95
C ARG A 35 -8.77 -12.03 -3.02
N THR A 36 -8.35 -13.01 -2.21
CA THR A 36 -7.20 -12.87 -1.31
C THR A 36 -5.90 -12.65 -2.09
N GLN A 37 -5.68 -13.36 -3.20
CA GLN A 37 -4.48 -13.16 -4.03
C GLN A 37 -4.44 -11.77 -4.67
N THR A 38 -5.57 -11.28 -5.19
CA THR A 38 -5.66 -9.94 -5.78
C THR A 38 -5.41 -8.84 -4.74
N ALA A 39 -5.92 -9.03 -3.52
CA ALA A 39 -5.74 -8.08 -2.43
C ALA A 39 -4.28 -8.03 -1.95
N VAL A 40 -3.63 -9.19 -1.81
CA VAL A 40 -2.19 -9.29 -1.50
C VAL A 40 -1.34 -8.63 -2.60
N GLN A 41 -1.64 -8.88 -3.87
CA GLN A 41 -0.91 -8.25 -4.98
C GLN A 41 -1.04 -6.72 -4.97
N ARG A 42 -2.24 -6.19 -4.70
CA ARG A 42 -2.45 -4.74 -4.52
C ARG A 42 -1.67 -4.21 -3.33
N ALA A 43 -1.64 -4.92 -2.20
CA ALA A 43 -0.87 -4.53 -1.03
C ALA A 43 0.63 -4.45 -1.35
N VAL A 44 1.19 -5.45 -2.04
CA VAL A 44 2.60 -5.45 -2.45
C VAL A 44 2.91 -4.28 -3.39
N GLN A 45 2.08 -4.04 -4.40
CA GLN A 45 2.28 -2.93 -5.34
C GLN A 45 2.27 -1.57 -4.62
N ARG A 46 1.32 -1.37 -3.70
CA ARG A 46 1.22 -0.13 -2.92
C ARG A 46 2.37 0.01 -1.94
N GLU A 47 2.77 -1.06 -1.26
CA GLU A 47 3.93 -1.08 -0.36
C GLU A 47 5.22 -0.65 -1.07
N THR A 48 5.47 -1.17 -2.28
CA THR A 48 6.60 -0.73 -3.11
C THR A 48 6.52 0.77 -3.42
N LEU A 49 5.36 1.26 -3.88
CA LEU A 49 5.17 2.68 -4.19
C LEU A 49 5.38 3.58 -2.96
N TYR A 50 4.93 3.14 -1.78
CA TYR A 50 5.11 3.89 -0.53
C TYR A 50 6.56 3.90 -0.08
N ALA A 51 7.29 2.79 -0.21
CA ALA A 51 8.71 2.72 0.08
C ALA A 51 9.52 3.64 -0.87
N GLU A 52 9.23 3.61 -2.18
CA GLU A 52 9.84 4.50 -3.17
C GLU A 52 9.62 5.98 -2.80
N PHE A 53 8.40 6.35 -2.43
CA PHE A 53 8.07 7.71 -2.00
C PHE A 53 8.81 8.12 -0.73
N ILE A 54 8.89 7.25 0.28
CA ILE A 54 9.60 7.53 1.53
C ILE A 54 11.09 7.77 1.28
N ILE A 55 11.72 6.93 0.45
CA ILE A 55 13.13 7.06 0.10
C ILE A 55 13.38 8.40 -0.60
N GLU A 56 12.57 8.73 -1.60
CA GLU A 56 12.71 9.95 -2.36
C GLU A 56 12.48 11.19 -1.49
N ALA A 57 11.43 11.18 -0.65
CA ALA A 57 11.10 12.28 0.24
C ALA A 57 12.21 12.51 1.26
N SER A 58 12.70 11.44 1.89
CA SER A 58 13.81 11.51 2.85
C SER A 58 15.05 12.12 2.21
N ARG A 59 15.36 11.71 0.97
CA ARG A 59 16.49 12.27 0.21
C ARG A 59 16.30 13.75 -0.09
N ARG A 60 15.08 14.18 -0.48
CA ARG A 60 14.80 15.59 -0.77
C ARG A 60 14.80 16.47 0.47
N ILE A 61 14.28 15.99 1.60
CA ILE A 61 14.33 16.71 2.88
C ILE A 61 15.79 16.93 3.29
N ALA A 62 16.63 15.89 3.21
CA ALA A 62 18.04 15.99 3.55
C ALA A 62 18.81 16.94 2.60
N ASP A 63 18.49 16.89 1.30
CA ASP A 63 19.09 17.75 0.29
C ASP A 63 18.72 19.23 0.50
N ALA A 64 17.44 19.50 0.75
CA ALA A 64 16.89 20.83 1.00
C ALA A 64 17.46 21.53 2.24
N TRP A 65 18.07 20.80 3.17
CA TRP A 65 18.71 21.41 4.33
C TRP A 65 20.04 22.10 4.02
N SER A 66 20.72 21.72 2.94
CA SER A 66 22.03 22.27 2.61
C SER A 66 22.08 22.94 1.25
N HIS A 67 20.98 22.88 0.50
CA HIS A 67 20.88 23.44 -0.85
C HIS A 67 19.48 23.98 -1.12
N GLN A 68 19.43 25.15 -1.77
CA GLN A 68 18.22 25.65 -2.40
C GLN A 68 17.90 24.86 -3.67
N ALA A 69 16.63 24.82 -4.06
CA ALA A 69 16.23 24.18 -5.29
C ALA A 69 16.79 24.92 -6.52
N GLU A 70 17.66 24.26 -7.28
CA GLU A 70 18.19 24.81 -8.55
C GLU A 70 17.16 24.76 -9.69
N SER A 71 16.20 23.84 -9.62
CA SER A 71 15.16 23.60 -10.64
C SER A 71 13.93 22.92 -10.01
N PRO A 72 12.71 23.16 -10.52
CA PRO A 72 11.50 22.42 -10.12
C PRO A 72 11.59 20.91 -10.35
N GLU A 73 12.52 20.46 -11.19
CA GLU A 73 12.76 19.03 -11.47
C GLU A 73 13.14 18.24 -10.22
N VAL A 74 13.68 18.90 -9.19
CA VAL A 74 14.08 18.26 -7.94
C VAL A 74 12.92 17.53 -7.23
N ILE A 75 11.68 18.01 -7.40
CA ILE A 75 10.47 17.39 -6.83
C ILE A 75 9.71 16.49 -7.81
N ALA A 76 10.16 16.32 -9.06
CA ALA A 76 9.41 15.60 -10.09
C ALA A 76 9.13 14.14 -9.70
N GLY A 77 10.10 13.47 -9.05
CA GLY A 77 9.94 12.11 -8.54
C GLY A 77 8.83 12.00 -7.48
N LEU A 78 8.79 12.93 -6.53
CA LEU A 78 7.75 13.00 -5.51
C LEU A 78 6.38 13.30 -6.11
N PHE A 79 6.31 14.28 -7.01
CA PHE A 79 5.07 14.63 -7.68
C PHE A 79 4.50 13.44 -8.47
N SER A 80 5.34 12.78 -9.26
CA SER A 80 4.97 11.58 -10.02
C SER A 80 4.48 10.45 -9.11
N ALA A 81 5.13 10.22 -7.97
CA ALA A 81 4.69 9.23 -7.00
C ALA A 81 3.32 9.56 -6.40
N VAL A 82 3.04 10.83 -6.08
CA VAL A 82 1.69 11.27 -5.63
C VAL A 82 0.64 10.98 -6.69
N GLU A 83 0.91 11.29 -7.96
CA GLU A 83 -0.03 11.00 -9.06
C GLU A 83 -0.27 9.50 -9.24
N ARG A 84 0.78 8.66 -9.11
CA ARG A 84 0.64 7.19 -9.10
C ARG A 84 -0.18 6.69 -7.89
N MET A 85 -0.08 7.35 -6.74
CA MET A 85 -0.92 7.05 -5.58
C MET A 85 -2.37 7.42 -5.86
N ARG A 86 -2.69 8.53 -6.54
CA ARG A 86 -4.08 8.86 -6.91
C ARG A 86 -4.77 7.78 -7.75
N LEU A 87 -4.00 7.08 -8.58
CA LEU A 87 -4.53 5.98 -9.40
C LEU A 87 -4.88 4.73 -8.59
N THR A 88 -4.19 4.51 -7.48
CA THR A 88 -4.16 3.18 -6.85
C THR A 88 -4.45 3.17 -5.37
N SER A 89 -4.25 4.26 -4.63
CA SER A 89 -4.30 4.37 -3.17
C SER A 89 -5.59 5.07 -2.70
N SER A 90 -5.84 5.06 -1.40
CA SER A 90 -6.94 5.79 -0.76
C SER A 90 -6.65 7.29 -0.68
N ASP A 91 -7.72 8.09 -0.62
CA ASP A 91 -7.64 9.54 -0.44
C ASP A 91 -6.86 9.94 0.81
N ALA A 92 -6.91 9.12 1.86
CA ALA A 92 -6.15 9.36 3.09
C ALA A 92 -4.63 9.27 2.84
N VAL A 93 -4.18 8.25 2.09
CA VAL A 93 -2.77 8.11 1.71
C VAL A 93 -2.35 9.27 0.81
N VAL A 94 -3.16 9.59 -0.21
CA VAL A 94 -2.88 10.70 -1.13
C VAL A 94 -2.76 12.02 -0.38
N GLY A 95 -3.71 12.33 0.51
CA GLY A 95 -3.70 13.55 1.30
C GLY A 95 -2.49 13.64 2.25
N ALA A 96 -2.01 12.51 2.79
CA ALA A 96 -0.80 12.48 3.58
C ALA A 96 0.47 12.68 2.71
N ALA A 97 0.51 12.08 1.53
CA ALA A 97 1.62 12.24 0.58
C ALA A 97 1.74 13.71 0.10
N GLU A 98 0.62 14.37 -0.17
CA GLU A 98 0.60 15.79 -0.52
C GLU A 98 1.14 16.70 0.59
N LYS A 99 0.94 16.34 1.87
CA LYS A 99 1.51 17.08 3.00
C LYS A 99 3.03 16.92 3.04
N VAL A 100 3.54 15.72 2.77
CA VAL A 100 4.99 15.47 2.63
C VAL A 100 5.55 16.30 1.48
N LEU A 101 4.91 16.29 0.31
CA LEU A 101 5.34 17.08 -0.85
C LEU A 101 5.40 18.58 -0.54
N ARG A 102 4.38 19.14 0.12
CA ARG A 102 4.40 20.55 0.55
C ARG A 102 5.54 20.84 1.51
N ASN A 103 5.77 19.97 2.49
CA ASN A 103 6.89 20.13 3.43
C ASN A 103 8.26 20.11 2.73
N VAL A 104 8.44 19.27 1.71
CA VAL A 104 9.66 19.28 0.89
C VAL A 104 9.82 20.60 0.14
N ILE A 105 8.74 21.11 -0.47
CA ILE A 105 8.77 22.40 -1.16
C ILE A 105 9.12 23.54 -0.19
N ASP A 106 8.50 23.54 0.99
CA ASP A 106 8.76 24.52 2.04
C ASP A 106 10.21 24.43 2.56
N ALA A 107 10.78 23.22 2.64
CA ALA A 107 12.17 23.01 3.02
C ALA A 107 13.14 23.64 2.03
N TYR A 108 12.91 23.47 0.71
CA TYR A 108 13.74 24.10 -0.33
C TYR A 108 13.60 25.63 -0.38
N ALA A 109 12.51 26.18 0.15
CA ALA A 109 12.28 27.61 0.25
C ALA A 109 12.89 28.24 1.53
N ALA A 110 13.33 27.41 2.49
CA ALA A 110 13.96 27.85 3.71
C ALA A 110 15.46 28.13 3.51
N PRO A 111 16.09 28.96 4.37
CA PRO A 111 17.54 29.10 4.39
C PRO A 111 18.25 27.78 4.72
N ASP A 112 19.47 27.60 4.20
CA ASP A 112 20.32 26.45 4.51
C ASP A 112 20.54 26.34 6.02
N ARG A 113 20.46 25.11 6.52
CA ARG A 113 20.65 24.76 7.93
C ARG A 113 21.99 24.11 8.16
N THR A 114 22.59 24.43 9.28
CA THR A 114 23.79 23.75 9.79
C THR A 114 23.46 22.38 10.36
N TYR A 115 24.48 21.54 10.51
CA TYR A 115 24.34 20.22 11.14
C TYR A 115 23.85 20.31 12.60
N ASP A 116 24.22 21.36 13.32
CA ASP A 116 23.78 21.57 14.71
C ASP A 116 22.28 21.94 14.78
N GLU A 117 21.80 22.77 13.85
CA GLU A 117 20.36 23.08 13.71
C GLU A 117 19.57 21.83 13.30
N LEU A 118 20.14 20.98 12.45
CA LEU A 118 19.57 19.68 12.12
C LEU A 118 19.45 18.79 13.37
N ARG A 119 20.53 18.68 14.15
CA ARG A 119 20.50 17.90 15.40
C ARG A 119 19.44 18.43 16.35
N ALA A 120 19.30 19.75 16.47
CA ALA A 120 18.26 20.37 17.30
C ALA A 120 16.85 20.03 16.79
N TYR A 121 16.62 20.13 15.48
CA TYR A 121 15.34 19.81 14.83
C TYR A 121 14.91 18.36 15.05
N ILE A 122 15.81 17.39 14.88
CA ILE A 122 15.50 15.95 15.11
C ILE A 122 15.16 15.66 16.58
N ASN A 123 15.79 16.37 17.53
CA ASN A 123 15.59 16.14 18.96
C ASN A 123 14.41 16.95 19.55
N ALA A 124 13.82 17.86 18.78
CA ALA A 124 12.63 18.58 19.19
C ALA A 124 11.42 17.62 19.15
N GLU A 125 10.90 17.25 20.31
CA GLU A 125 9.75 16.33 20.47
C GLU A 125 8.43 16.86 19.85
N GLU A 126 8.37 18.15 19.52
CA GLU A 126 7.13 18.81 19.08
C GLU A 126 6.96 18.95 17.56
N ASP A 127 7.97 18.65 16.75
CA ASP A 127 7.87 18.99 15.32
C ASP A 127 6.98 18.02 14.55
N TYR A 128 6.10 18.61 13.75
CA TYR A 128 5.23 17.92 12.82
C TYR A 128 6.09 17.11 11.83
N ASP A 129 5.96 15.77 11.85
CA ASP A 129 6.66 14.85 10.93
C ASP A 129 5.67 14.29 9.88
N PRO A 130 5.60 14.91 8.68
CA PRO A 130 4.75 14.45 7.60
C PRO A 130 5.01 13.00 7.17
N LEU A 131 6.26 12.51 7.25
CA LEU A 131 6.62 11.16 6.84
C LEU A 131 6.13 10.12 7.85
N ARG A 132 6.12 10.45 9.14
CA ARG A 132 5.49 9.63 10.18
C ARG A 132 3.99 9.49 9.96
N ASP A 133 3.30 10.59 9.67
CA ASP A 133 1.88 10.59 9.37
C ASP A 133 1.56 9.79 8.10
N PHE A 134 2.30 10.02 7.01
CA PHE A 134 2.21 9.25 5.78
C PHE A 134 2.37 7.75 6.05
N SER A 135 3.45 7.37 6.74
CA SER A 135 3.74 5.98 7.08
C SER A 135 2.66 5.32 7.93
N LYS A 136 2.00 6.08 8.83
CA LYS A 136 0.89 5.59 9.64
C LYS A 136 -0.33 5.27 8.77
N VAL A 137 -0.69 6.18 7.86
CA VAL A 137 -1.85 5.99 6.98
C VAL A 137 -1.60 4.85 5.98
N CYS A 138 -0.39 4.75 5.42
CA CYS A 138 0.01 3.63 4.57
C CYS A 138 -0.12 2.28 5.30
N ARG A 139 0.33 2.19 6.56
CA ARG A 139 0.18 0.96 7.36
C ARG A 139 -1.28 0.55 7.53
N LEU A 140 -2.16 1.50 7.85
CA LEU A 140 -3.59 1.23 7.99
C LEU A 140 -4.19 0.70 6.69
N GLU A 141 -3.82 1.30 5.56
CA GLU A 141 -4.32 0.87 4.26
C GLU A 141 -3.81 -0.52 3.86
N LEU A 142 -2.52 -0.79 4.05
CA LEU A 142 -1.93 -2.10 3.77
C LEU A 142 -2.52 -3.19 4.66
N SER A 143 -2.78 -2.90 5.94
CA SER A 143 -3.47 -3.81 6.84
C SER A 143 -4.88 -4.13 6.35
N ALA A 144 -5.64 -3.12 5.88
CA ALA A 144 -6.99 -3.31 5.37
C ALA A 144 -7.04 -4.09 4.04
N LEU A 145 -5.98 -4.08 3.23
CA LEU A 145 -5.88 -4.90 2.02
C LEU A 145 -5.47 -6.35 2.32
N ARG A 146 -4.82 -6.60 3.45
CA ARG A 146 -4.31 -7.93 3.84
C ARG A 146 -5.31 -8.71 4.71
N SER A 147 -6.33 -8.04 5.25
CA SER A 147 -7.45 -8.64 6.01
C SER A 147 -8.52 -9.22 5.09
#